data_AF-T2JHE1-F1
#
_entry.id   AF-T2JHE1-F1
#
_cell.length_a   1.000
_cell.length_b   1.000
_cell.length_c   1.000
_cell.angle_alpha   90.00
_cell.angle_beta   90.00
_cell.angle_gamma   90.00
#
_symmetry.space_group_name_H-M   'P 1'
#
loop_
_entity.id
_entity.type
_entity.pdbx_description
1 polymer ?
#
loop_
_entity_poly.entity_id
_entity_poly.type
_entity_poly.pdbx_seq_one_letter_code
_entity_poly.pdbx_strand_id
1 'polypeptide(L)'
;MDLALKTASTNIDYTFYTFSCGMDFDSIIDIITLLNCEVEQIILIIVPSFIFLLQEKAKTLGYDLPLHKLRYMVVGEFFPEHFRINLQHKSQILAEEPFLYSFYGSTETTTLGAESLPSICMRKVLAQNPLFAESLGFYESIPALFHFSSQDTFIEVKEEGILVTKWQSTPLFRYFLGDKVNLYAWRDLKQEFLKVAVDYDISEKLLSIIKNSSDYLPDILALEGRSDKCLILGGVNIYQDSLNTIIRSQELEDILTGIYYAKIIYHENGQQALKLALETKKTINVQREKDLYTFLIRNLCKIQTDLREDWNIIYNDWENDDLNNKILSLQFYLYPKLSQELFNKNKHQSILT
;
A
#
# COMPACT_ATOMS: atom_id res chain seq x y z
N MET A 1 -14.62 5.66 -12.30
CA MET A 1 -14.91 4.24 -12.01
C MET A 1 -16.38 4.01 -11.71
N ASP A 2 -17.00 4.75 -10.76
CA ASP A 2 -18.44 4.64 -10.45
C ASP A 2 -19.35 4.68 -11.69
N LEU A 3 -19.20 5.70 -12.55
CA LEU A 3 -19.95 5.80 -13.80
C LEU A 3 -19.73 4.60 -14.73
N ALA A 4 -18.50 4.06 -14.78
CA ALA A 4 -18.19 2.90 -15.61
C ALA A 4 -18.86 1.63 -15.08
N LEU A 5 -18.91 1.43 -13.76
CA LEU A 5 -19.60 0.29 -13.14
C LEU A 5 -21.13 0.40 -13.29
N LYS A 6 -21.69 1.60 -13.12
CA LYS A 6 -23.12 1.86 -13.40
C LYS A 6 -23.48 1.62 -14.87
N THR A 7 -22.57 1.95 -15.78
CA THR A 7 -22.77 1.67 -17.21
C THR A 7 -22.58 0.18 -17.51
N ALA A 8 -21.65 -0.50 -16.84
CA ALA A 8 -21.47 -1.93 -16.98
C ALA A 8 -22.68 -2.71 -16.46
N SER A 9 -23.30 -2.27 -15.36
CA SER A 9 -24.49 -2.94 -14.80
C SER A 9 -25.69 -2.91 -15.73
N THR A 10 -25.75 -1.99 -16.70
CA THR A 10 -26.82 -1.98 -17.71
C THR A 10 -26.51 -2.88 -18.92
N ASN A 11 -25.27 -3.37 -19.06
CA ASN A 11 -24.78 -4.06 -20.27
C ASN A 11 -24.33 -5.50 -20.03
N ILE A 12 -24.38 -5.99 -18.78
CA ILE A 12 -23.96 -7.35 -18.41
C ILE A 12 -25.19 -8.10 -17.89
N ASP A 13 -25.34 -9.37 -18.28
CA ASP A 13 -26.45 -10.26 -17.85
C ASP A 13 -26.37 -10.67 -16.37
N TYR A 14 -25.50 -10.03 -15.59
CA TYR A 14 -25.32 -10.27 -14.16
C TYR A 14 -25.86 -9.07 -13.39
N THR A 15 -26.83 -9.30 -12.52
CA THR A 15 -27.40 -8.24 -11.68
C THR A 15 -26.45 -7.94 -10.53
N PHE A 16 -25.99 -6.69 -10.43
CA PHE A 16 -25.23 -6.21 -9.28
C PHE A 16 -25.63 -4.79 -8.92
N TYR A 17 -25.42 -4.45 -7.65
CA TYR A 17 -25.66 -3.11 -7.13
C TYR A 17 -24.35 -2.32 -7.08
N THR A 18 -24.43 -1.01 -7.28
CA THR A 18 -23.28 -0.10 -7.17
C THR A 18 -23.61 1.01 -6.20
N PHE A 19 -22.69 1.27 -5.27
CA PHE A 19 -22.79 2.33 -4.28
C PHE A 19 -21.49 3.13 -4.28
N SER A 20 -21.61 4.45 -4.11
CA SER A 20 -20.47 5.35 -3.99
C SER A 20 -20.57 6.11 -2.67
N CYS A 21 -19.88 5.59 -1.66
CA CYS A 21 -19.93 6.13 -0.29
C CYS A 21 -18.76 7.06 0.03
N GLY A 22 -17.76 7.14 -0.85
CA GLY A 22 -16.51 7.86 -0.55
C GLY A 22 -15.86 7.31 0.72
N MET A 23 -15.52 8.21 1.65
CA MET A 23 -14.84 7.91 2.92
C MET A 23 -15.82 7.74 4.10
N ASP A 24 -17.12 7.72 3.84
CA ASP A 24 -18.12 7.53 4.89
C ASP A 24 -18.21 6.05 5.29
N PHE A 25 -17.40 5.68 6.27
CA PHE A 25 -17.35 4.31 6.79
C PHE A 25 -18.67 3.86 7.42
N ASP A 26 -19.43 4.78 8.02
CA ASP A 26 -20.73 4.44 8.62
C ASP A 26 -21.70 3.99 7.52
N SER A 27 -21.82 4.78 6.44
CA SER A 27 -22.61 4.39 5.27
C SER A 27 -22.13 3.08 4.62
N ILE A 28 -20.81 2.86 4.55
CA ILE A 28 -20.26 1.60 4.00
C ILE A 28 -20.70 0.40 4.86
N ILE A 29 -20.57 0.51 6.18
CA ILE A 29 -20.94 -0.56 7.12
C ILE A 29 -22.44 -0.82 7.07
N ASP A 30 -23.27 0.23 7.02
CA ASP A 30 -24.72 0.10 6.92
C ASP A 30 -25.13 -0.62 5.63
N ILE A 31 -24.51 -0.29 4.49
CA ILE A 31 -24.77 -0.95 3.20
C ILE A 31 -24.31 -2.41 3.21
N ILE A 32 -23.13 -2.71 3.75
CA ILE A 32 -22.64 -4.08 3.89
C ILE A 32 -23.63 -4.90 4.73
N THR A 33 -24.08 -4.34 5.85
CA THR A 33 -25.03 -4.97 6.77
C THR A 33 -26.36 -5.23 6.08
N LEU A 34 -26.90 -4.23 5.38
CA LEU A 34 -28.15 -4.31 4.65
C LEU A 34 -28.12 -5.40 3.57
N LEU A 35 -27.02 -5.50 2.82
CA LEU A 35 -26.91 -6.42 1.69
C LEU A 35 -26.41 -7.82 2.07
N ASN A 36 -25.95 -8.02 3.31
CA ASN A 36 -25.31 -9.26 3.72
C ASN A 36 -26.15 -10.51 3.42
N CYS A 37 -27.48 -10.46 3.59
CA CYS A 37 -28.37 -11.58 3.28
C CYS A 37 -28.81 -11.68 1.82
N GLU A 38 -28.64 -10.61 1.04
CA GLU A 38 -29.19 -10.48 -0.32
C GLU A 38 -28.15 -10.82 -1.40
N VAL A 39 -26.86 -10.80 -1.08
CA VAL A 39 -25.78 -11.08 -2.04
C VAL A 39 -24.82 -12.16 -1.55
N GLU A 40 -24.27 -12.90 -2.49
CA GLU A 40 -23.24 -13.92 -2.24
C GLU A 40 -21.86 -13.28 -1.98
N GLN A 41 -21.59 -12.13 -2.61
CA GLN A 41 -20.29 -11.47 -2.57
C GLN A 41 -20.45 -9.95 -2.57
N ILE A 42 -19.56 -9.26 -1.84
CA ILE A 42 -19.46 -7.79 -1.81
C ILE A 42 -18.05 -7.41 -2.22
N ILE A 43 -17.90 -6.58 -3.25
CA ILE A 43 -16.60 -6.09 -3.73
C ILE A 43 -16.43 -4.65 -3.25
N LEU A 44 -15.44 -4.42 -2.39
CA LEU A 44 -15.04 -3.09 -1.94
C LEU A 44 -13.92 -2.57 -2.81
N ILE A 45 -14.10 -1.37 -3.36
CA ILE A 45 -13.04 -0.66 -4.05
C ILE A 45 -12.49 0.42 -3.13
N ILE A 46 -11.32 0.16 -2.54
CA ILE A 46 -10.87 0.86 -1.33
C ILE A 46 -9.33 0.95 -1.29
N VAL A 47 -8.81 1.96 -0.63
CA VAL A 47 -7.39 2.04 -0.25
C VAL A 47 -7.06 0.87 0.69
N PRO A 48 -5.96 0.13 0.50
CA PRO A 48 -5.71 -1.11 1.24
C PRO A 48 -5.60 -0.89 2.75
N SER A 49 -4.93 0.17 3.21
CA SER A 49 -4.83 0.48 4.64
C SER A 49 -6.19 0.77 5.31
N PHE A 50 -7.16 1.30 4.56
CA PHE A 50 -8.51 1.60 5.07
C PHE A 50 -9.34 0.34 5.32
N ILE A 51 -8.97 -0.82 4.77
CA ILE A 51 -9.62 -2.09 5.08
C ILE A 51 -9.55 -2.37 6.59
N PHE A 52 -8.39 -2.14 7.20
CA PHE A 52 -8.21 -2.32 8.64
C PHE A 52 -9.08 -1.33 9.43
N LEU A 53 -9.05 -0.05 9.05
CA LEU A 53 -9.81 0.99 9.75
C LEU A 53 -11.33 0.76 9.65
N LEU A 54 -11.83 0.30 8.49
CA LEU A 54 -13.23 -0.06 8.30
C LEU A 54 -13.65 -1.22 9.23
N GLN A 55 -12.80 -2.25 9.36
CA GLN A 55 -13.05 -3.38 10.25
C GLN A 55 -13.04 -2.96 11.72
N GLU A 56 -12.11 -2.10 12.13
CA GLU A 56 -12.07 -1.59 13.50
C GLU A 56 -13.29 -0.72 13.81
N LYS A 57 -13.67 0.19 12.89
CA LYS A 57 -14.87 1.01 13.06
C LYS A 57 -16.14 0.17 13.17
N ALA A 58 -16.29 -0.87 12.34
CA ALA A 58 -17.42 -1.80 12.44
C ALA A 58 -17.47 -2.49 13.81
N LYS A 59 -16.33 -2.93 14.35
CA LYS A 59 -16.26 -3.53 15.69
C LYS A 59 -16.65 -2.54 16.79
N THR A 60 -16.17 -1.29 16.73
CA THR A 60 -16.54 -0.25 17.70
C THR A 60 -18.05 0.00 17.69
N LEU A 61 -18.67 -0.03 16.51
CA LEU A 61 -20.13 0.12 16.34
C LEU A 61 -20.92 -1.17 16.67
N GLY A 62 -20.25 -2.28 16.99
CA GLY A 62 -20.89 -3.55 17.31
C GLY A 62 -21.38 -4.35 16.09
N TYR A 63 -20.93 -4.02 14.89
CA TYR A 63 -21.22 -4.76 13.66
C TYR A 63 -20.18 -5.86 13.41
N ASP A 64 -20.66 -7.06 13.06
CA ASP A 64 -19.81 -8.15 12.58
C ASP A 64 -19.82 -8.19 11.04
N LEU A 65 -18.74 -7.72 10.43
CA LEU A 65 -18.64 -7.69 8.97
C LEU A 65 -18.53 -9.12 8.41
N PRO A 66 -19.24 -9.46 7.33
CA PRO A 66 -19.20 -10.79 6.71
C PRO A 66 -17.90 -10.99 5.91
N LEU A 67 -16.75 -11.09 6.58
CA LEU A 67 -15.42 -11.10 5.95
C LEU A 67 -15.27 -12.15 4.83
N HIS A 68 -15.91 -13.31 4.98
CA HIS A 68 -15.91 -14.38 3.98
C HIS A 68 -16.56 -13.99 2.63
N LYS A 69 -17.49 -13.02 2.64
CA LYS A 69 -18.13 -12.47 1.42
C LYS A 69 -17.38 -11.29 0.83
N LEU A 70 -16.50 -10.65 1.60
CA LEU A 70 -15.79 -9.46 1.14
C LEU A 70 -14.69 -9.84 0.15
N ARG A 71 -14.60 -9.07 -0.92
CA ARG A 71 -13.51 -9.07 -1.91
C ARG A 71 -13.07 -7.63 -2.15
N TYR A 72 -11.83 -7.45 -2.58
CA TYR A 72 -11.21 -6.14 -2.61
C TYR A 72 -10.58 -5.85 -3.96
N MET A 73 -10.85 -4.66 -4.46
CA MET A 73 -10.07 -4.01 -5.51
C MET A 73 -9.41 -2.80 -4.86
N VAL A 74 -8.08 -2.72 -4.89
CA VAL A 74 -7.33 -1.70 -4.14
C VAL A 74 -6.47 -0.86 -5.05
N VAL A 75 -6.28 0.40 -4.67
CA VAL A 75 -5.51 1.39 -5.42
C VAL A 75 -4.95 2.43 -4.45
N GLY A 76 -3.97 3.21 -4.89
CA GLY A 76 -3.46 4.38 -4.17
C GLY A 76 -2.33 4.08 -3.21
N GLU A 77 -2.05 2.80 -2.90
CA GLU A 77 -0.95 2.44 -2.00
C GLU A 77 -0.28 1.12 -2.37
N PHE A 78 1.02 1.07 -2.07
CA PHE A 78 1.76 -0.17 -1.99
C PHE A 78 1.50 -0.86 -0.64
N PHE A 79 1.39 -2.19 -0.67
CA PHE A 79 1.32 -3.02 0.53
C PHE A 79 2.20 -4.27 0.39
N PRO A 80 2.77 -4.75 1.50
CA PRO A 80 3.54 -5.98 1.51
C PRO A 80 2.62 -7.19 1.38
N GLU A 81 3.08 -8.26 0.73
CA GLU A 81 2.22 -9.41 0.41
C GLU A 81 1.65 -10.13 1.65
N HIS A 82 2.33 -10.07 2.80
CA HIS A 82 1.82 -10.63 4.05
C HIS A 82 0.52 -9.98 4.52
N PHE A 83 0.27 -8.70 4.17
CA PHE A 83 -0.99 -8.03 4.45
C PHE A 83 -2.16 -8.76 3.78
N ARG A 84 -2.02 -9.08 2.48
CA ARG A 84 -3.01 -9.84 1.72
C ARG A 84 -3.22 -11.23 2.30
N ILE A 85 -2.13 -11.95 2.57
CA ILE A 85 -2.17 -13.32 3.11
C ILE A 85 -2.91 -13.35 4.46
N ASN A 86 -2.57 -12.44 5.37
CA ASN A 86 -3.20 -12.36 6.70
C ASN A 86 -4.68 -12.00 6.61
N LEU A 87 -5.03 -11.02 5.78
CA LEU A 87 -6.41 -10.60 5.56
C LEU A 87 -7.26 -11.73 4.94
N GLN A 88 -6.69 -12.47 3.98
CA GLN A 88 -7.34 -13.61 3.33
C GLN A 88 -7.58 -14.76 4.30
N HIS A 89 -6.59 -15.08 5.14
CA HIS A 89 -6.71 -16.07 6.20
C HIS A 89 -7.78 -15.70 7.23
N LYS A 90 -7.80 -14.45 7.70
CA LYS A 90 -8.84 -13.93 8.61
C LYS A 90 -10.25 -14.03 7.99
N SER A 91 -10.33 -13.88 6.68
CA SER A 91 -11.59 -13.97 5.92
C SER A 91 -11.99 -15.42 5.60
N GLN A 92 -11.18 -16.42 5.97
CA GLN A 92 -11.40 -17.85 5.70
C GLN A 92 -11.53 -18.16 4.20
N ILE A 93 -10.80 -17.43 3.37
CA ILE A 93 -10.78 -17.60 1.91
C ILE A 93 -9.51 -18.35 1.53
N LEU A 94 -9.63 -19.34 0.65
CA LEU A 94 -8.49 -20.17 0.23
C LEU A 94 -7.46 -19.33 -0.54
N ALA A 95 -6.17 -19.62 -0.37
CA ALA A 95 -5.08 -18.80 -0.91
C ALA A 95 -5.09 -18.68 -2.46
N GLU A 96 -5.63 -19.69 -3.13
CA GLU A 96 -5.80 -19.76 -4.58
C GLU A 96 -7.01 -18.97 -5.11
N GLU A 97 -7.92 -18.52 -4.24
CA GLU A 97 -9.12 -17.80 -4.65
C GLU A 97 -8.86 -16.30 -4.91
N PRO A 98 -9.60 -15.69 -5.86
CA PRO A 98 -9.66 -14.25 -6.01
C PRO A 98 -10.06 -13.58 -4.70
N PHE A 99 -9.24 -12.65 -4.21
CA PHE A 99 -9.48 -12.01 -2.91
C PHE A 99 -9.25 -10.49 -2.92
N LEU A 100 -8.00 -10.07 -3.14
CA LEU A 100 -7.58 -8.67 -3.10
C LEU A 100 -6.67 -8.39 -4.28
N TYR A 101 -7.16 -7.60 -5.24
CA TYR A 101 -6.45 -7.23 -6.47
C TYR A 101 -6.05 -5.77 -6.41
N SER A 102 -4.80 -5.49 -6.74
CA SER A 102 -4.28 -4.13 -6.79
C SER A 102 -4.20 -3.59 -8.21
N PHE A 103 -4.43 -2.30 -8.34
CA PHE A 103 -4.26 -1.54 -9.58
C PHE A 103 -3.13 -0.52 -9.39
N TYR A 104 -2.29 -0.41 -10.41
CA TYR A 104 -1.22 0.56 -10.48
C TYR A 104 -1.59 1.71 -11.40
N GLY A 105 -1.37 2.94 -10.93
CA GLY A 105 -1.67 4.16 -11.65
C GLY A 105 -1.57 5.39 -10.75
N SER A 106 -1.76 6.56 -11.35
CA SER A 106 -1.87 7.84 -10.64
C SER A 106 -3.11 8.60 -11.09
N THR A 107 -3.42 9.70 -10.42
CA THR A 107 -4.48 10.62 -10.84
C THR A 107 -4.28 11.11 -12.28
N GLU A 108 -3.03 11.39 -12.66
CA GLU A 108 -2.67 11.89 -13.98
C GLU A 108 -2.66 10.77 -15.02
N THR A 109 -2.14 9.59 -14.67
CA THR A 109 -1.94 8.50 -15.64
C THR A 109 -3.14 7.58 -15.76
N THR A 110 -4.11 7.66 -14.85
CA THR A 110 -5.15 6.64 -14.61
C THR A 110 -4.50 5.26 -14.40
N THR A 111 -5.22 4.16 -14.62
CA THR A 111 -4.66 2.82 -14.51
C THR A 111 -3.63 2.56 -15.61
N LEU A 112 -2.43 2.15 -15.21
CA LEU A 112 -1.35 1.67 -16.06
C LEU A 112 -1.26 0.15 -16.05
N GLY A 113 -1.47 -0.48 -14.90
CA GLY A 113 -1.42 -1.92 -14.76
C GLY A 113 -2.38 -2.44 -13.70
N ALA A 114 -2.65 -3.74 -13.77
CA ALA A 114 -3.47 -4.45 -12.80
C ALA A 114 -2.84 -5.80 -12.48
N GLU A 115 -2.97 -6.24 -11.24
CA GLU A 115 -2.62 -7.62 -10.90
C GLU A 115 -3.57 -8.61 -11.58
N SER A 116 -3.09 -9.82 -11.81
CA SER A 116 -3.89 -10.97 -12.21
C SER A 116 -3.80 -12.05 -11.13
N LEU A 117 -4.70 -13.03 -11.16
CA LEU A 117 -4.60 -14.16 -10.23
C LEU A 117 -3.22 -14.86 -10.27
N PRO A 118 -2.62 -15.17 -11.44
CA PRO A 118 -1.29 -15.76 -11.47
C PRO A 118 -0.18 -14.81 -10.98
N SER A 119 -0.26 -13.49 -11.20
CA SER A 119 0.73 -12.56 -10.64
C SER A 119 0.61 -12.44 -9.11
N ILE A 120 -0.60 -12.49 -8.58
CA ILE A 120 -0.87 -12.56 -7.13
C ILE A 120 -0.33 -13.85 -6.53
N CYS A 121 -0.62 -15.01 -7.14
CA CYS A 121 -0.11 -16.29 -6.69
C CYS A 121 1.43 -16.30 -6.70
N MET A 122 2.05 -15.73 -7.73
CA MET A 122 3.51 -15.58 -7.82
C MET A 122 4.05 -14.77 -6.64
N ARG A 123 3.47 -13.59 -6.34
CA ARG A 123 3.90 -12.79 -5.18
C ARG A 123 3.73 -13.52 -3.85
N LYS A 124 2.61 -14.23 -3.64
CA LYS A 124 2.38 -15.04 -2.43
C LYS A 124 3.47 -16.07 -2.22
N VAL A 125 3.82 -16.81 -3.27
CA VAL A 125 4.90 -17.82 -3.20
C VAL A 125 6.23 -17.16 -2.87
N LEU A 126 6.59 -16.07 -3.54
CA LEU A 126 7.84 -15.34 -3.27
C LEU A 126 7.87 -14.86 -1.81
N ALA A 127 6.76 -14.35 -1.28
CA ALA A 127 6.68 -13.80 0.07
C ALA A 127 6.80 -14.84 1.17
N GLN A 128 6.36 -16.06 0.89
CA GLN A 128 6.47 -17.20 1.79
C GLN A 128 7.83 -17.90 1.68
N ASN A 129 8.61 -17.63 0.63
CA ASN A 129 9.87 -18.31 0.34
C ASN A 129 10.99 -17.31 0.01
N PRO A 130 11.63 -16.66 1.00
CA PRO A 130 12.65 -15.65 0.76
C PRO A 130 13.86 -16.14 -0.05
N LEU A 131 14.35 -17.35 0.22
CA LEU A 131 15.46 -17.95 -0.54
C LEU A 131 15.10 -18.16 -2.03
N PHE A 132 13.85 -18.52 -2.29
CA PHE A 132 13.33 -18.64 -3.66
C PHE A 132 13.25 -17.27 -4.34
N ALA A 133 12.78 -16.24 -3.62
CA ALA A 133 12.78 -14.88 -4.12
C ALA A 133 14.19 -14.38 -4.46
N GLU A 134 15.18 -14.62 -3.59
CA GLU A 134 16.59 -14.27 -3.83
C GLU A 134 17.16 -14.99 -5.06
N SER A 135 16.78 -16.24 -5.30
CA SER A 135 17.23 -17.00 -6.48
C SER A 135 16.68 -16.45 -7.81
N LEU A 136 15.60 -15.68 -7.75
CA LEU A 136 15.04 -14.93 -8.89
C LEU A 136 15.53 -13.47 -8.93
N GLY A 137 16.43 -13.08 -8.03
CA GLY A 137 17.01 -11.74 -7.97
C GLY A 137 16.25 -10.74 -7.09
N PHE A 138 15.28 -11.19 -6.30
CA PHE A 138 14.51 -10.33 -5.38
C PHE A 138 15.11 -10.40 -3.95
N TYR A 139 15.98 -9.45 -3.60
CA TYR A 139 16.75 -9.49 -2.34
C TYR A 139 16.17 -8.64 -1.21
N GLU A 140 15.67 -7.43 -1.49
CA GLU A 140 15.26 -6.47 -0.45
C GLU A 140 13.74 -6.50 -0.20
N SER A 141 12.97 -6.54 -1.27
CA SER A 141 11.51 -6.58 -1.23
C SER A 141 10.98 -7.33 -2.45
N ILE A 142 9.75 -7.82 -2.34
CA ILE A 142 9.06 -8.45 -3.47
C ILE A 142 8.24 -7.37 -4.16
N PRO A 143 8.54 -7.07 -5.44
CA PRO A 143 7.81 -6.05 -6.15
C PRO A 143 6.33 -6.39 -6.29
N ALA A 144 5.51 -5.37 -6.45
CA ALA A 144 4.14 -5.56 -6.91
C ALA A 144 4.16 -5.84 -8.42
N LEU A 145 3.50 -6.93 -8.83
CA LEU A 145 3.58 -7.47 -10.19
C LEU A 145 2.29 -7.17 -10.95
N PHE A 146 2.28 -6.08 -11.71
CA PHE A 146 1.13 -5.63 -12.47
C PHE A 146 1.28 -5.99 -13.94
N HIS A 147 0.28 -6.64 -14.54
CA HIS A 147 0.22 -6.71 -15.98
C HIS A 147 -0.10 -5.34 -16.56
N PHE A 148 0.62 -4.96 -17.61
CA PHE A 148 0.35 -3.73 -18.33
C PHE A 148 -1.04 -3.77 -18.96
N SER A 149 -1.84 -2.72 -18.73
CA SER A 149 -3.26 -2.70 -19.10
C SER A 149 -3.64 -1.58 -20.07
N SER A 150 -2.74 -0.61 -20.31
CA SER A 150 -3.07 0.59 -21.08
C SER A 150 -2.53 0.55 -22.51
N GLN A 151 -3.42 0.42 -23.50
CA GLN A 151 -3.03 0.31 -24.92
C GLN A 151 -2.47 1.61 -25.51
N ASP A 152 -2.88 2.78 -24.99
CA ASP A 152 -2.49 4.11 -25.48
C ASP A 152 -1.37 4.76 -24.64
N THR A 153 -0.53 3.94 -24.01
CA THR A 153 0.53 4.39 -23.12
C THR A 153 1.90 3.87 -23.54
N PHE A 154 2.87 4.76 -23.59
CA PHE A 154 4.29 4.46 -23.77
C PHE A 154 5.05 4.72 -22.47
N ILE A 155 5.84 3.74 -22.02
CA ILE A 155 6.63 3.81 -20.79
C ILE A 155 8.13 3.76 -21.11
N GLU A 156 8.89 4.68 -20.52
CA GLU A 156 10.35 4.60 -20.45
C GLU A 156 10.77 4.34 -19.00
N VAL A 157 11.62 3.33 -18.79
CA VAL A 157 12.24 3.08 -17.48
C VAL A 157 13.61 3.75 -17.43
N LYS A 158 13.84 4.57 -16.40
CA LYS A 158 15.13 5.18 -16.06
C LYS A 158 15.52 4.79 -14.63
N GLU A 159 16.80 4.97 -14.29
CA GLU A 159 17.32 4.71 -12.94
C GLU A 159 16.56 5.51 -11.85
N GLU A 160 16.22 6.75 -12.20
CA GLU A 160 15.45 7.66 -11.35
C GLU A 160 13.95 7.32 -11.30
N GLY A 161 13.43 6.38 -12.09
CA GLY A 161 12.01 6.01 -12.12
C GLY A 161 11.39 6.06 -13.52
N ILE A 162 10.07 5.91 -13.60
CA ILE A 162 9.38 5.81 -14.89
C ILE A 162 8.90 7.14 -15.46
N LEU A 163 8.97 7.23 -16.79
CA LEU A 163 8.39 8.30 -17.59
C LEU A 163 7.23 7.74 -18.42
N VAL A 164 6.09 8.41 -18.37
CA VAL A 164 4.86 7.99 -19.04
C VAL A 164 4.46 9.00 -20.11
N THR A 165 4.26 8.53 -21.33
CA THR A 165 3.63 9.29 -22.41
C THR A 165 2.29 8.64 -22.71
N LYS A 166 1.20 9.41 -22.60
CA LYS A 166 -0.16 8.87 -22.71
C LYS A 166 -1.06 9.85 -23.43
N TRP A 167 -1.80 9.33 -24.40
CA TRP A 167 -2.83 10.10 -25.08
C TRP A 167 -4.16 10.02 -24.31
N GLN A 168 -4.62 11.15 -23.80
CA GLN A 168 -5.85 11.28 -23.01
C GLN A 168 -6.30 12.75 -23.05
N SER A 169 -7.38 13.10 -22.31
CA SER A 169 -7.93 14.47 -22.29
C SER A 169 -6.89 15.54 -21.98
N THR A 170 -5.98 15.27 -21.03
CA THR A 170 -4.76 16.05 -20.80
C THR A 170 -3.56 15.19 -21.20
N PRO A 171 -3.01 15.37 -22.42
CA PRO A 171 -1.91 14.54 -22.90
C PRO A 171 -0.69 14.62 -21.97
N LEU A 172 -0.10 13.46 -21.69
CA LEU A 172 1.14 13.37 -20.93
C LEU A 172 2.30 13.11 -21.89
N PHE A 173 3.37 13.87 -21.74
CA PHE A 173 4.61 13.69 -22.49
C PHE A 173 5.76 13.48 -21.51
N ARG A 174 6.33 12.28 -21.51
CA ARG A 174 7.43 11.89 -20.61
C ARG A 174 7.19 12.34 -19.16
N TYR A 175 5.96 12.16 -18.68
CA TYR A 175 5.57 12.55 -17.33
C TYR A 175 6.27 11.65 -16.32
N PHE A 176 7.00 12.24 -15.38
CA PHE A 176 7.79 11.50 -14.39
C PHE A 176 6.93 11.12 -13.19
N LEU A 177 6.82 9.81 -12.91
CA LEU A 177 6.04 9.31 -11.77
C LEU A 177 6.87 9.11 -10.49
N GLY A 178 8.20 9.02 -10.60
CA GLY A 178 9.07 8.73 -9.46
C GLY A 178 9.00 7.30 -8.93
N ASP A 179 8.17 6.44 -9.52
CA ASP A 179 8.13 5.01 -9.19
C ASP A 179 9.30 4.27 -9.84
N LYS A 180 10.00 3.44 -9.05
CA LYS A 180 11.01 2.50 -9.53
C LYS A 180 10.34 1.23 -9.97
N VAL A 181 10.50 0.90 -11.25
CA VAL A 181 9.93 -0.33 -11.80
C VAL A 181 10.95 -1.07 -12.64
N ASN A 182 10.79 -2.38 -12.69
CA ASN A 182 11.38 -3.23 -13.70
C ASN A 182 10.30 -3.75 -14.65
N LEU A 183 10.67 -3.95 -15.92
CA LEU A 183 9.77 -4.53 -16.91
C LEU A 183 10.21 -5.97 -17.19
N TYR A 184 9.26 -6.90 -17.08
CA TYR A 184 9.50 -8.31 -17.39
C TYR A 184 8.52 -8.79 -18.44
N ALA A 185 9.02 -9.50 -19.45
CA ALA A 185 8.16 -10.28 -20.30
C ALA A 185 7.47 -11.35 -19.44
N TRP A 186 6.13 -11.38 -19.44
CA TRP A 186 5.38 -12.28 -18.55
C TRP A 186 5.79 -13.74 -18.78
N ARG A 187 5.90 -14.12 -20.05
CA ARG A 187 6.29 -15.47 -20.46
C ARG A 187 7.65 -15.88 -19.89
N ASP A 188 8.63 -14.99 -19.96
CA ASP A 188 10.00 -15.29 -19.52
C ASP A 188 10.07 -15.37 -18.00
N LEU A 189 9.43 -14.42 -17.29
CA LEU A 189 9.32 -14.44 -15.84
C LEU A 189 8.62 -15.71 -15.34
N LYS A 190 7.48 -16.09 -15.97
CA LYS A 190 6.76 -17.31 -15.66
C LYS A 190 7.63 -18.55 -15.87
N GLN A 191 8.36 -18.64 -16.97
CA GLN A 191 9.22 -19.78 -17.28
C GLN A 191 10.37 -19.92 -16.27
N GLU A 192 11.06 -18.83 -15.97
CA GLU A 192 12.15 -18.88 -14.98
C GLU A 192 11.63 -19.18 -13.59
N PHE A 193 10.50 -18.58 -13.19
CA PHE A 193 9.83 -18.90 -11.93
C PHE A 193 9.51 -20.40 -11.82
N LEU A 194 8.89 -21.01 -12.84
CA LEU A 194 8.53 -22.42 -12.83
C LEU A 194 9.75 -23.35 -12.87
N LYS A 195 10.83 -22.93 -13.54
CA LYS A 195 12.09 -23.67 -13.59
C LYS A 195 12.76 -23.73 -12.22
N VAL A 196 12.79 -22.61 -11.50
CA VAL A 196 13.41 -22.53 -10.17
C VAL A 196 12.51 -23.13 -9.09
N ALA A 197 11.18 -23.06 -9.25
CA ALA A 197 10.19 -23.57 -8.30
C ALA A 197 10.33 -25.08 -8.00
N VAL A 198 10.96 -25.87 -8.89
CA VAL A 198 11.16 -27.32 -8.69
C VAL A 198 12.06 -27.65 -7.49
N ASP A 199 12.90 -26.70 -7.06
CA ASP A 199 13.86 -26.88 -5.98
C ASP A 199 13.30 -26.46 -4.60
N TYR A 200 12.03 -26.05 -4.54
CA TYR A 200 11.39 -25.48 -3.35
C TYR A 200 10.05 -26.15 -3.03
N ASP A 201 9.72 -26.22 -1.74
CA ASP A 201 8.42 -26.73 -1.26
C ASP A 201 7.34 -25.65 -1.39
N ILE A 202 6.70 -25.61 -2.56
CA ILE A 202 5.70 -24.60 -2.92
C ILE A 202 4.32 -25.25 -2.99
N SER A 203 3.29 -24.53 -2.51
CA SER A 203 1.90 -24.96 -2.64
C SER A 203 1.53 -25.33 -4.08
N GLU A 204 1.19 -26.60 -4.30
CA GLU A 204 0.81 -27.12 -5.62
C GLU A 204 -0.37 -26.34 -6.23
N LYS A 205 -1.31 -25.92 -5.38
CA LYS A 205 -2.48 -25.13 -5.82
C LYS A 205 -2.08 -23.78 -6.40
N LEU A 206 -1.21 -23.03 -5.71
CA LEU A 206 -0.70 -21.75 -6.22
C LEU A 206 0.13 -21.95 -7.48
N LEU A 207 0.99 -22.98 -7.50
CA LEU A 207 1.83 -23.31 -8.64
C LEU A 207 1.00 -23.69 -9.87
N SER A 208 -0.11 -24.41 -9.68
CA SER A 208 -1.01 -24.83 -10.75
C SER A 208 -1.66 -23.64 -11.46
N ILE A 209 -2.06 -22.59 -10.73
CA ILE A 209 -2.60 -21.35 -11.29
C ILE A 209 -1.55 -20.67 -12.15
N ILE A 210 -0.33 -20.52 -11.63
CA ILE A 210 0.76 -19.88 -12.37
C ILE A 210 1.07 -20.68 -13.63
N LYS A 211 1.21 -22.01 -13.52
CA LYS A 211 1.50 -22.91 -14.65
C LYS A 211 0.43 -22.86 -15.74
N ASN A 212 -0.84 -22.90 -15.36
CA ASN A 212 -1.99 -22.96 -16.27
C ASN A 212 -2.38 -21.60 -16.85
N SER A 213 -1.82 -20.49 -16.34
CA SER A 213 -2.02 -19.16 -16.92
C SER A 213 -1.52 -19.09 -18.37
N SER A 214 -2.11 -18.21 -19.17
CA SER A 214 -1.68 -18.00 -20.56
C SER A 214 -0.25 -17.42 -20.61
N ASP A 215 0.57 -17.90 -21.54
CA ASP A 215 1.86 -17.30 -21.87
C ASP A 215 1.71 -15.94 -22.58
N TYR A 216 0.49 -15.60 -23.02
CA TYR A 216 0.16 -14.37 -23.73
C TYR A 216 -0.47 -13.28 -22.84
N LEU A 217 -0.39 -13.41 -21.51
CA LEU A 217 -0.76 -12.29 -20.64
C LEU A 217 0.20 -11.10 -20.91
N PRO A 218 -0.27 -9.85 -20.73
CA PRO A 218 0.58 -8.68 -20.94
C PRO A 218 1.84 -8.70 -20.08
N ASP A 219 2.87 -7.99 -20.49
CA ASP A 219 4.12 -7.91 -19.74
C ASP A 219 3.93 -7.25 -18.37
N ILE A 220 4.84 -7.56 -17.46
CA ILE A 220 4.78 -7.16 -16.07
C ILE A 220 5.53 -5.85 -15.86
N LEU A 221 4.85 -4.90 -15.23
CA LEU A 221 5.42 -3.77 -14.53
C LEU A 221 5.61 -4.18 -13.07
N ALA A 222 6.86 -4.44 -12.69
CA ALA A 222 7.27 -4.81 -11.34
C ALA A 222 7.64 -3.57 -10.54
N LEU A 223 6.74 -3.11 -9.68
CA LEU A 223 6.92 -1.91 -8.85
C LEU A 223 7.72 -2.26 -7.58
N GLU A 224 8.91 -1.68 -7.44
CA GLU A 224 9.85 -1.95 -6.35
C GLU A 224 9.80 -0.91 -5.23
N GLY A 225 9.32 0.30 -5.53
CA GLY A 225 9.25 1.41 -4.58
C GLY A 225 9.28 2.76 -5.30
N ARG A 226 9.68 3.81 -4.59
CA ARG A 226 9.79 5.17 -5.14
C ARG A 226 11.19 5.73 -5.01
N SER A 227 11.65 6.45 -6.03
CA SER A 227 12.95 7.14 -6.05
C SER A 227 12.89 8.53 -5.42
N ASP A 228 11.72 9.15 -5.42
CA ASP A 228 11.48 10.52 -4.97
C ASP A 228 11.41 10.68 -3.45
N LYS A 229 11.75 9.61 -2.71
CA LYS A 229 11.71 9.57 -1.23
C LYS A 229 10.33 9.95 -0.68
N CYS A 230 9.27 9.58 -1.39
CA CYS A 230 7.90 9.71 -0.91
C CYS A 230 7.47 8.44 -0.17
N LEU A 231 6.85 8.61 0.99
CA LEU A 231 6.12 7.55 1.70
C LEU A 231 4.62 7.71 1.44
N ILE A 232 3.85 6.64 1.47
CA ILE A 232 2.40 6.70 1.28
C ILE A 232 1.70 6.17 2.54
N LEU A 233 0.87 7.00 3.17
CA LEU A 233 0.11 6.69 4.38
C LEU A 233 -1.37 6.98 4.10
N GLY A 234 -2.25 5.98 4.16
CA GLY A 234 -3.66 6.15 3.82
C GLY A 234 -3.92 6.56 2.36
N GLY A 235 -2.99 6.34 1.44
CA GLY A 235 -3.05 6.85 0.07
C GLY A 235 -2.49 8.26 -0.09
N VAL A 236 -2.07 8.89 1.01
CA VAL A 236 -1.51 10.26 1.01
C VAL A 236 0.00 10.23 0.90
N ASN A 237 0.53 11.03 -0.01
CA ASN A 237 1.97 11.19 -0.24
C ASN A 237 2.62 12.07 0.84
N ILE A 238 3.59 11.51 1.56
CA ILE A 238 4.40 12.16 2.59
C ILE A 238 5.84 12.30 2.08
N TYR A 239 6.23 13.52 1.72
CA TYR A 239 7.55 13.83 1.17
C TYR A 239 8.61 14.14 2.23
N GLN A 240 9.88 13.86 1.91
CA GLN A 240 11.01 14.18 2.78
C GLN A 240 11.04 15.66 3.20
N ASP A 241 10.74 16.58 2.29
CA ASP A 241 10.77 18.01 2.58
C ASP A 241 9.70 18.41 3.61
N SER A 242 8.53 17.79 3.55
CA SER A 242 7.47 17.99 4.56
C SER A 242 7.97 17.56 5.95
N LEU A 243 8.61 16.38 6.04
CA LEU A 243 9.19 15.90 7.30
C LEU A 243 10.36 16.76 7.77
N ASN A 244 11.24 17.20 6.85
CA ASN A 244 12.37 18.06 7.16
C ASN A 244 11.90 19.39 7.77
N THR A 245 10.89 20.04 7.18
CA THR A 245 10.31 21.28 7.68
C THR A 245 9.78 21.14 9.11
N ILE A 246 9.13 20.02 9.44
CA ILE A 246 8.56 19.79 10.77
C ILE A 246 9.66 19.43 11.78
N ILE A 247 10.50 18.45 11.45
CA ILE A 247 11.50 17.87 12.37
C ILE A 247 12.61 18.89 12.69
N ARG A 248 12.92 19.79 11.76
CA ARG A 248 13.93 20.86 11.93
C ARG A 248 13.32 22.22 12.31
N SER A 249 12.06 22.22 12.74
CA SER A 249 11.40 23.44 13.24
C SER A 249 12.05 23.94 14.52
N GLN A 250 11.95 25.25 14.76
CA GLN A 250 12.54 25.92 15.92
C GLN A 250 11.99 25.35 17.24
N GLU A 251 10.71 24.95 17.26
CA GLU A 251 10.04 24.36 18.42
C GLU A 251 10.63 23.01 18.85
N LEU A 252 11.24 22.28 17.92
CA LEU A 252 11.86 20.98 18.18
C LEU A 252 13.38 21.04 18.31
N GLU A 253 14.01 22.20 18.10
CA GLU A 253 15.46 22.35 18.08
C GLU A 253 16.11 21.91 19.39
N ASP A 254 15.51 22.21 20.54
CA ASP A 254 16.04 21.81 21.86
C ASP A 254 15.85 20.32 22.21
N ILE A 255 15.07 19.61 21.39
CA ILE A 255 14.65 18.23 21.61
C ILE A 255 15.33 17.29 20.61
N LEU A 256 15.30 17.64 19.33
CA LEU A 256 15.77 16.81 18.22
C LEU A 256 17.07 17.35 17.62
N THR A 257 17.88 16.44 17.08
CA THR A 257 19.09 16.83 16.32
C THR A 257 18.77 17.19 14.86
N GLY A 258 17.56 16.88 14.39
CA GLY A 258 17.17 16.98 12.99
C GLY A 258 17.51 15.75 12.15
N ILE A 259 18.11 14.71 12.76
CA ILE A 259 18.39 13.43 12.12
C ILE A 259 17.27 12.44 12.43
N TYR A 260 16.78 11.77 11.39
CA TYR A 260 15.71 10.79 11.50
C TYR A 260 15.77 9.74 10.39
N TYR A 261 15.07 8.64 10.63
CA TYR A 261 14.63 7.68 9.62
C TYR A 261 13.11 7.57 9.63
N ALA A 262 12.49 7.59 8.45
CA ALA A 262 11.07 7.37 8.26
C ALA A 262 10.81 6.19 7.32
N LYS A 263 9.79 5.39 7.63
CA LYS A 263 9.28 4.32 6.76
C LYS A 263 7.83 3.98 7.07
N ILE A 264 7.12 3.40 6.11
CA ILE A 264 5.82 2.78 6.36
C ILE A 264 6.02 1.39 6.94
N ILE A 265 5.22 1.05 7.96
CA ILE A 265 5.16 -0.29 8.54
C ILE A 265 3.73 -0.79 8.54
N TYR A 266 3.59 -2.12 8.48
CA TYR A 266 2.33 -2.81 8.71
C TYR A 266 2.47 -3.66 9.97
N HIS A 267 1.56 -3.48 10.91
CA HIS A 267 1.45 -4.33 12.10
C HIS A 267 0.76 -5.66 11.75
N GLU A 268 0.91 -6.67 12.59
CA GLU A 268 0.32 -8.01 12.37
C GLU A 268 -1.21 -7.98 12.23
N ASN A 269 -1.86 -7.01 12.88
CA ASN A 269 -3.30 -6.80 12.78
C ASN A 269 -3.74 -6.24 11.40
N GLY A 270 -2.82 -5.74 10.58
CA GLY A 270 -3.08 -5.10 9.28
C GLY A 270 -3.04 -3.58 9.32
N GLN A 271 -2.84 -2.97 10.49
CA GLN A 271 -2.73 -1.52 10.67
C GLN A 271 -1.46 -1.00 9.99
N GLN A 272 -1.63 0.01 9.14
CA GLN A 272 -0.52 0.78 8.58
C GLN A 272 -0.13 1.91 9.55
N ALA A 273 1.17 2.18 9.68
CA ALA A 273 1.67 3.34 10.42
C ALA A 273 2.93 3.93 9.79
N LEU A 274 3.13 5.24 9.95
CA LEU A 274 4.37 5.93 9.64
C LEU A 274 5.33 5.80 10.84
N LYS A 275 6.36 4.98 10.69
CA LYS A 275 7.41 4.85 11.69
C LYS A 275 8.41 6.00 11.55
N LEU A 276 8.64 6.74 12.63
CA LEU A 276 9.64 7.80 12.76
C LEU A 276 10.66 7.45 13.85
N ALA A 277 11.85 7.07 13.43
CA ALA A 277 13.01 6.96 14.30
C ALA A 277 13.69 8.34 14.39
N LEU A 278 13.64 8.96 15.55
CA LEU A 278 14.09 10.33 15.78
C LEU A 278 15.34 10.34 16.69
N GLU A 279 16.37 11.07 16.28
CA GLU A 279 17.51 11.31 17.15
C GLU A 279 17.27 12.54 18.04
N THR A 280 17.50 12.32 19.33
CA THR A 280 17.14 13.24 20.41
C THR A 280 18.38 13.75 21.12
N LYS A 281 18.36 15.02 21.53
CA LYS A 281 19.42 15.66 22.32
C LYS A 281 19.36 15.27 23.80
N LYS A 282 18.18 14.82 24.26
CA LYS A 282 17.87 14.48 25.66
C LYS A 282 16.94 13.27 25.69
N THR A 283 16.99 12.50 26.76
CA THR A 283 16.04 11.40 26.99
C THR A 283 14.60 11.93 26.99
N ILE A 284 13.73 11.24 26.25
CA ILE A 284 12.31 11.55 26.13
C ILE A 284 11.55 10.75 27.19
N ASN A 285 10.70 11.44 27.95
CA ASN A 285 9.77 10.80 28.88
C ASN A 285 8.38 10.67 28.23
N VAL A 286 7.48 9.93 28.87
CA VAL A 286 6.14 9.63 28.34
C VAL A 286 5.34 10.90 28.01
N GLN A 287 5.45 11.96 28.82
CA GLN A 287 4.72 13.20 28.54
C GLN A 287 5.25 13.90 27.29
N ARG A 288 6.58 14.03 27.16
CA ARG A 288 7.20 14.65 25.99
C ARG A 288 6.95 13.88 24.71
N GLU A 289 6.87 12.56 24.79
CA GLU A 289 6.51 11.72 23.66
C GLU A 289 5.09 12.05 23.15
N LYS A 290 4.12 12.20 24.06
CA LYS A 290 2.74 12.61 23.71
C LYS A 290 2.69 14.02 23.11
N ASP A 291 3.43 14.96 23.69
CA ASP A 291 3.49 16.33 23.20
C ASP A 291 4.09 16.37 21.78
N LEU A 292 5.15 15.60 21.55
CA LEU A 292 5.81 15.48 20.25
C LEU A 292 4.91 14.79 19.22
N TYR A 293 4.21 13.72 19.59
CA TYR A 293 3.22 13.06 18.74
C TYR A 293 2.18 14.06 18.23
N THR A 294 1.56 14.79 19.16
CA THR A 294 0.54 15.79 18.86
C THR A 294 1.09 16.91 17.97
N PHE A 295 2.32 17.36 18.24
CA PHE A 295 2.98 18.35 17.42
C PHE A 295 3.23 17.86 15.98
N LEU A 296 3.72 16.63 15.82
CA LEU A 296 4.02 16.03 14.51
C LEU A 296 2.74 15.88 13.69
N ILE A 297 1.69 15.27 14.24
CA ILE A 297 0.39 15.11 13.56
C ILE A 297 -0.18 16.45 13.14
N ARG A 298 -0.24 17.41 14.06
CA ARG A 298 -0.81 18.74 13.78
C ARG A 298 -0.08 19.42 12.64
N ASN A 299 1.25 19.35 12.60
CA ASN A 299 2.03 20.00 11.55
C ASN A 299 2.02 19.21 10.24
N LEU A 300 1.94 17.88 10.29
CA LEU A 300 1.71 17.05 9.09
C LEU A 300 0.36 17.41 8.44
N CYS A 301 -0.72 17.49 9.20
CA CYS A 301 -2.05 17.91 8.71
C CYS A 301 -2.11 19.38 8.24
N LYS A 302 -1.19 20.24 8.69
CA LYS A 302 -1.06 21.59 8.15
C LYS A 302 -0.43 21.59 6.76
N ILE A 303 0.56 20.73 6.53
CA ILE A 303 1.31 20.66 5.27
C ILE A 303 0.57 19.81 4.23
N GLN A 304 0.02 18.67 4.63
CA GLN A 304 -0.73 17.75 3.75
C GLN A 304 -2.23 17.84 4.03
N THR A 305 -2.96 18.39 3.06
CA THR A 305 -4.41 18.62 3.16
C THR A 305 -5.19 17.32 3.19
N ASP A 306 -4.79 16.34 2.39
CA ASP A 306 -5.52 15.08 2.26
C ASP A 306 -5.40 14.29 3.56
N LEU A 307 -4.21 14.26 4.17
CA LEU A 307 -4.01 13.69 5.51
C LEU A 307 -4.87 14.38 6.57
N ARG A 308 -5.09 15.69 6.46
CA ARG A 308 -5.97 16.41 7.40
C ARG A 308 -7.43 16.00 7.24
N GLU A 309 -7.87 15.79 6.01
CA GLU A 309 -9.23 15.30 5.73
C GLU A 309 -9.40 13.89 6.31
N ASP A 310 -8.47 12.99 6.01
CA ASP A 310 -8.46 11.62 6.56
C ASP A 310 -8.37 11.63 8.10
N TRP A 311 -7.58 12.54 8.67
CA TRP A 311 -7.49 12.72 10.12
C TRP A 311 -8.83 13.08 10.73
N ASN A 312 -9.52 14.06 10.16
CA ASN A 312 -10.78 14.56 10.69
C ASN A 312 -11.94 13.56 10.52
N ILE A 313 -11.91 12.75 9.46
CA ILE A 313 -13.00 11.82 9.14
C ILE A 313 -12.77 10.45 9.80
N ILE A 314 -11.52 10.00 9.92
CA ILE A 314 -11.18 8.63 10.29
C ILE A 314 -10.23 8.58 11.49
N TYR A 315 -9.01 9.10 11.34
CA TYR A 315 -7.96 8.77 12.30
C TYR A 315 -8.17 9.37 13.68
N ASN A 316 -8.74 10.58 13.78
CA ASN A 316 -8.98 11.23 15.06
C ASN A 316 -9.88 10.38 15.96
N ASP A 317 -11.00 9.91 15.43
CA ASP A 317 -11.96 9.12 16.19
C ASP A 317 -11.37 7.75 16.53
N TRP A 318 -10.75 7.10 15.54
CA TRP A 318 -10.10 5.80 15.71
C TRP A 318 -8.97 5.80 16.75
N GLU A 319 -8.16 6.86 16.83
CA GLU A 319 -7.11 6.99 17.86
C GLU A 319 -7.65 7.35 19.24
N ASN A 320 -8.84 7.95 19.33
CA ASN A 320 -9.50 8.26 20.60
C ASN A 320 -10.19 7.04 21.20
N ASP A 321 -10.61 6.08 20.36
CA ASP A 321 -11.24 4.83 20.79
C ASP A 321 -10.26 3.86 21.51
N ASP A 322 -8.99 3.81 21.08
CA ASP A 322 -7.93 3.05 21.77
C ASP A 322 -6.61 3.84 21.75
N LEU A 323 -6.03 4.05 22.93
CA LEU A 323 -4.76 4.77 23.09
C LEU A 323 -3.57 4.08 22.41
N ASN A 324 -3.67 2.79 22.07
CA ASN A 324 -2.68 2.05 21.31
C ASN A 324 -2.80 2.29 19.79
N ASN A 325 -3.93 2.81 19.32
CA ASN A 325 -4.11 3.19 17.92
C ASN A 325 -3.34 4.49 17.67
N LYS A 326 -2.31 4.38 16.84
CA LYS A 326 -1.44 5.50 16.44
C LYS A 326 -1.08 5.36 14.98
N ILE A 327 -1.28 6.42 14.20
CA ILE A 327 -0.78 6.47 12.82
C ILE A 327 0.71 6.77 12.74
N LEU A 328 1.32 7.30 13.82
CA LEU A 328 2.77 7.44 13.93
C LEU A 328 3.35 6.45 14.95
N SER A 329 4.36 5.68 14.54
CA SER A 329 5.20 4.92 15.47
C SER A 329 6.48 5.70 15.75
N LEU A 330 6.56 6.32 16.92
CA LEU A 330 7.74 7.08 17.34
C LEU A 330 8.78 6.15 18.00
N GLN A 331 10.04 6.30 17.62
CA GLN A 331 11.16 5.62 18.27
C GLN A 331 12.28 6.62 18.52
N PHE A 332 12.75 6.70 19.76
CA PHE A 332 13.77 7.68 20.16
C PHE A 332 15.14 7.05 20.33
N TYR A 333 16.14 7.74 19.81
CA TYR A 333 17.53 7.39 19.99
C TYR A 333 18.29 8.59 20.54
N LEU A 334 19.06 8.41 21.60
CA LEU A 334 19.88 9.49 22.13
C LEU A 334 21.05 9.73 21.17
N TYR A 335 21.35 11.00 20.90
CA TYR A 335 22.54 11.40 20.14
C TYR A 335 23.80 10.76 20.76
N PRO A 336 24.76 10.27 19.94
CA PRO A 336 24.83 10.34 18.47
C PRO A 336 24.46 9.04 17.76
N LYS A 337 23.50 8.25 18.25
CA LYS A 337 23.28 6.90 17.73
C LYS A 337 22.91 6.86 16.23
N LEU A 338 21.92 7.63 15.79
CA LEU A 338 21.53 7.62 14.37
C LEU A 338 22.57 8.36 13.52
N SER A 339 23.18 9.41 14.07
CA SER A 339 24.29 10.14 13.45
C SER A 339 25.46 9.20 13.09
N GLN A 340 25.85 8.32 14.02
CA GLN A 340 26.92 7.35 13.80
C GLN A 340 26.53 6.29 12.77
N GLU A 341 25.28 5.81 12.79
CA GLU A 341 24.78 4.86 11.80
C GLU A 341 24.76 5.45 10.38
N LEU A 342 24.37 6.73 10.22
CA LEU A 342 24.42 7.44 8.94
C LEU A 342 25.86 7.59 8.42
N PHE A 343 26.78 7.96 9.31
CA PHE A 343 28.20 8.11 8.95
C PHE A 343 28.80 6.80 8.44
N ASN A 344 28.47 5.68 9.09
CA ASN A 344 28.99 4.36 8.72
C ASN A 344 28.40 3.79 7.41
N LYS A 345 27.19 4.22 7.01
CA LYS A 345 26.48 3.67 5.84
C LYS A 345 26.82 4.34 4.51
N ASN A 346 27.61 5.43 4.47
CA ASN A 346 27.84 6.24 3.26
C ASN A 346 26.54 6.59 2.47
N LYS A 347 25.38 6.58 3.15
CA LYS A 347 24.06 6.84 2.56
C LYS A 347 23.34 7.89 3.40
N HIS A 348 23.09 9.06 2.81
CA HIS A 348 22.30 10.14 3.39
C HIS A 348 20.81 9.99 3.05
N GLN A 349 20.18 8.89 3.46
CA GLN A 349 18.75 8.67 3.25
C GLN A 349 18.00 8.71 4.58
N SER A 350 17.19 9.76 4.76
CA SER A 350 16.28 9.92 5.91
C SER A 350 14.95 9.19 5.73
N ILE A 351 14.65 8.76 4.50
CA ILE A 351 13.47 7.95 4.17
C ILE A 351 13.95 6.62 3.60
N LEU A 352 13.40 5.53 4.14
CA LEU A 352 13.55 4.19 3.62
C LEU A 352 12.22 3.84 2.96
N THR A 353 12.21 3.90 1.63
CA THR A 353 11.08 3.50 0.77
C THR A 353 11.02 1.99 0.65
#